data_AF-K1Q547-F1
#
_entry.id   AF-K1Q547-F1
#
_cell.length_a   1.000
_cell.length_b   1.000
_cell.length_c   1.000
_cell.angle_alpha   90.00
_cell.angle_beta   90.00
_cell.angle_gamma   90.00
#
_symmetry.space_group_name_H-M   'P 1'
#
loop_
_entity.id
_entity.type
_entity.pdbx_description
1 polymer ?
#
loop_
_entity_poly.entity_id
_entity_poly.type
_entity_poly.pdbx_seq_one_letter_code
_entity_poly.pdbx_strand_id
1 'polypeptide(L)'
;MHDGSSIEEYIKTAPESLKQLINNCNGRYLAFDNRARGTERDKQVKNLLAMIDEILIANDGNWYTISMYEEAERVMNLREEEIKKQREKELDMRDEVIKKLQEEINNRPSLRDEARPTIMLEVFKSVMPHVPALLDSVTRIALICSGKQKQESP
;
A
#
# COMPACT_ATOMS: atom_id res chain seq x y z
N MET A 1 -31.90 -13.72 -12.98
CA MET A 1 -31.94 -14.94 -12.15
C MET A 1 -32.85 -15.92 -12.89
N HIS A 2 -32.41 -17.16 -13.14
CA HIS A 2 -33.07 -18.07 -14.09
C HIS A 2 -33.84 -19.22 -13.43
N ASP A 3 -33.97 -19.22 -12.10
CA ASP A 3 -34.42 -20.36 -11.28
C ASP A 3 -35.57 -20.03 -10.31
N GLY A 4 -36.13 -18.82 -10.33
CA GLY A 4 -37.21 -18.42 -9.42
C GLY A 4 -36.76 -18.16 -7.97
N SER A 5 -35.46 -18.24 -7.69
CA SER A 5 -34.88 -17.88 -6.40
C SER A 5 -34.91 -16.36 -6.20
N SER A 6 -35.25 -15.92 -4.99
CA SER A 6 -35.25 -14.50 -4.64
C SER A 6 -33.81 -13.99 -4.42
N ILE A 7 -33.62 -12.67 -4.53
CA ILE A 7 -32.29 -12.05 -4.31
C ILE A 7 -31.80 -12.25 -2.87
N GLU A 8 -32.73 -12.30 -1.91
CA GLU A 8 -32.45 -12.56 -0.50
C GLU A 8 -31.84 -13.95 -0.31
N GLU A 9 -32.37 -14.97 -1.01
CA GLU A 9 -31.85 -16.33 -0.93
C GLU A 9 -30.46 -16.44 -1.54
N TYR A 10 -30.24 -15.75 -2.67
CA TYR A 10 -28.92 -15.66 -3.27
C TYR A 10 -27.88 -15.05 -2.31
N ILE A 11 -28.24 -13.96 -1.63
CA ILE A 11 -27.34 -13.28 -0.69
C ILE A 11 -26.97 -14.17 0.50
N LYS A 12 -27.88 -15.01 1.01
CA LYS A 12 -27.55 -15.97 2.08
C LYS A 12 -26.41 -16.91 1.68
N THR A 13 -26.36 -17.31 0.41
CA THR A 13 -25.33 -18.19 -0.15
C THR A 13 -24.11 -17.47 -0.74
N ALA A 14 -24.12 -16.12 -0.75
CA ALA A 14 -23.07 -15.33 -1.37
C ALA A 14 -21.71 -15.43 -0.62
N PRO A 15 -20.58 -15.15 -1.30
CA PRO A 15 -19.27 -15.03 -0.67
C PRO A 15 -19.27 -14.01 0.46
N GLU A 16 -18.45 -14.26 1.49
CA GLU A 16 -18.40 -13.40 2.68
C GLU A 16 -17.99 -11.96 2.35
N SER A 17 -17.12 -11.77 1.36
CA SER A 17 -16.74 -10.43 0.88
C SER A 17 -17.94 -9.62 0.36
N LEU A 18 -18.89 -10.27 -0.32
CA LEU A 18 -20.10 -9.60 -0.80
C LEU A 18 -21.06 -9.29 0.36
N LYS A 19 -21.20 -10.20 1.33
CA LYS A 19 -22.02 -9.97 2.54
C LYS A 19 -21.48 -8.80 3.36
N GLN A 20 -20.15 -8.73 3.53
CA GLN A 20 -19.48 -7.61 4.18
C GLN A 20 -19.73 -6.29 3.45
N LEU A 21 -19.64 -6.27 2.12
CA LEU A 21 -19.95 -5.09 1.32
C LEU A 21 -21.40 -4.63 1.53
N ILE A 22 -22.36 -5.56 1.47
CA ILE A 22 -23.79 -5.27 1.71
C ILE A 22 -23.99 -4.71 3.12
N ASN A 23 -23.31 -5.27 4.12
CA ASN A 23 -23.37 -4.78 5.49
C ASN A 23 -22.79 -3.37 5.64
N ASN A 24 -21.67 -3.07 4.96
CA ASN A 24 -21.11 -1.72 4.90
C ASN A 24 -22.08 -0.72 4.24
N CYS A 25 -22.93 -1.21 3.33
CA CYS A 25 -24.05 -0.46 2.76
C CYS A 25 -25.33 -0.52 3.62
N ASN A 26 -25.25 -0.86 4.90
CA ASN A 26 -26.40 -0.96 5.82
C ASN A 26 -27.49 -1.93 5.35
N GLY A 27 -27.12 -3.00 4.66
CA GLY A 27 -28.08 -3.98 4.15
C GLY A 27 -28.87 -3.52 2.92
N ARG A 28 -28.53 -2.37 2.32
CA ARG A 28 -29.21 -1.85 1.12
C ARG A 28 -28.74 -2.59 -0.14
N TYR A 29 -29.66 -3.23 -0.85
CA TYR A 29 -29.42 -3.85 -2.16
C TYR A 29 -30.72 -3.96 -2.96
N LEU A 30 -30.61 -3.98 -4.29
CA LEU A 30 -31.71 -4.22 -5.22
C LEU A 30 -31.24 -5.12 -6.36
N ALA A 31 -32.10 -6.05 -6.79
CA ALA A 31 -31.94 -6.77 -8.03
C ALA A 31 -32.72 -6.06 -9.14
N PHE A 32 -32.11 -5.91 -10.31
CA PHE A 32 -32.72 -5.23 -11.45
C PHE A 32 -32.65 -6.12 -12.69
N ASP A 33 -33.79 -6.35 -13.34
CA ASP A 33 -33.85 -7.00 -14.64
C ASP A 33 -33.95 -5.94 -15.76
N ASN A 34 -32.81 -5.69 -16.39
CA ASN A 34 -32.71 -4.72 -17.49
C ASN A 34 -33.50 -5.11 -18.75
N ARG A 35 -34.06 -6.32 -18.81
CA ARG A 35 -34.93 -6.77 -19.90
C ARG A 35 -36.42 -6.62 -19.58
N ALA A 36 -36.78 -6.31 -18.33
CA ALA A 36 -38.16 -6.13 -17.90
C ALA A 36 -38.83 -5.00 -18.69
N ARG A 37 -40.13 -5.16 -18.96
CA ARG A 37 -40.96 -4.20 -19.71
C ARG A 37 -42.27 -3.93 -18.97
N GLY A 38 -42.91 -2.82 -19.32
CA GLY A 38 -44.21 -2.44 -18.77
C GLY A 38 -44.20 -2.33 -17.24
N THR A 39 -45.22 -2.90 -16.62
CA THR A 39 -45.47 -2.80 -15.17
C THR A 39 -44.35 -3.37 -14.31
N GLU A 40 -43.66 -4.42 -14.77
CA GLU A 40 -42.56 -5.01 -14.02
C GLU A 40 -41.35 -4.08 -13.95
N ARG A 41 -41.00 -3.45 -15.08
CA ARG A 41 -39.98 -2.40 -15.13
C ARG A 41 -40.35 -1.23 -14.21
N ASP A 42 -41.61 -0.79 -14.26
CA ASP A 42 -42.07 0.35 -13.46
C ASP A 42 -42.03 0.06 -11.95
N LYS A 43 -42.31 -1.18 -11.53
CA LYS A 43 -42.15 -1.62 -10.14
C LYS A 43 -40.68 -1.57 -9.69
N GLN A 44 -39.76 -2.08 -10.52
CA GLN A 44 -38.33 -2.06 -10.17
C GLN A 44 -37.79 -0.64 -10.06
N VAL A 45 -38.20 0.26 -10.96
CA VAL A 45 -37.86 1.69 -10.87
C VAL A 45 -38.42 2.32 -9.60
N LYS A 46 -39.67 2.00 -9.22
CA LYS A 46 -40.26 2.51 -7.97
C LYS A 46 -39.49 2.04 -6.74
N ASN A 47 -39.07 0.78 -6.69
CA ASN A 47 -38.27 0.27 -5.58
C ASN A 47 -36.91 0.98 -5.47
N LEU A 48 -36.27 1.27 -6.61
CA LEU A 48 -35.03 2.05 -6.65
C LEU A 48 -35.22 3.47 -6.11
N LEU A 49 -36.26 4.18 -6.56
CA LEU A 49 -36.54 5.53 -6.09
C LEU A 49 -36.88 5.57 -4.60
N ALA A 50 -37.69 4.61 -4.12
CA ALA A 50 -37.99 4.49 -2.69
C ALA A 50 -36.72 4.28 -1.85
N MET A 51 -35.79 3.44 -2.31
CA MET A 51 -34.50 3.27 -1.63
C MET A 51 -33.68 4.56 -1.64
N ILE A 52 -33.67 5.33 -2.73
CA ILE A 52 -32.98 6.63 -2.78
C ILE A 52 -33.59 7.60 -1.76
N ASP A 53 -34.91 7.66 -1.67
CA ASP A 53 -35.61 8.51 -0.70
C ASP A 53 -35.28 8.11 0.74
N GLU A 54 -35.25 6.80 1.05
CA GLU A 54 -34.82 6.29 2.35
C GLU A 54 -33.38 6.71 2.69
N ILE A 55 -32.47 6.69 1.70
CA ILE A 55 -31.09 7.12 1.89
C ILE A 55 -31.01 8.61 2.20
N LEU A 56 -31.78 9.44 1.50
CA LEU A 56 -31.83 10.88 1.77
C LEU A 56 -32.37 11.15 3.17
N ILE A 57 -33.45 10.50 3.57
CA ILE A 57 -34.03 10.64 4.91
C ILE A 57 -33.02 10.21 5.99
N ALA A 58 -32.34 9.07 5.81
CA ALA A 58 -31.33 8.58 6.75
C ALA A 58 -30.11 9.50 6.85
N ASN A 59 -29.82 10.29 5.81
CA ASN A 59 -28.76 11.29 5.78
C ASN A 59 -29.25 12.70 6.21
N ASP A 60 -30.38 12.81 6.92
CA ASP A 60 -31.00 14.09 7.32
C ASP A 60 -31.30 15.03 6.13
N GLY A 61 -31.64 14.45 4.98
CA GLY A 61 -31.87 15.15 3.72
C GLY A 61 -30.59 15.60 3.00
N ASN A 62 -29.41 15.29 3.55
CA ASN A 62 -28.15 15.67 2.95
C ASN A 62 -27.76 14.70 1.83
N TRP A 63 -27.35 15.27 0.71
CA TRP A 63 -26.70 14.55 -0.37
C TRP A 63 -25.18 14.67 -0.24
N TYR A 64 -24.45 13.75 -0.87
CA TYR A 64 -23.01 13.92 -1.04
C TYR A 64 -22.76 15.19 -1.87
N THR A 65 -22.14 16.19 -1.24
CA THR A 65 -21.86 17.49 -1.88
C THR A 65 -20.46 17.52 -2.46
N ILE A 66 -20.26 18.37 -3.47
CA ILE A 66 -18.92 18.66 -4.05
C ILE A 66 -17.96 19.12 -2.95
N SER A 67 -18.43 19.90 -1.97
CA SER A 67 -17.62 20.33 -0.83
C SER A 67 -17.05 19.18 0.01
N MET A 68 -17.77 18.05 0.14
CA MET A 68 -17.23 16.86 0.81
C MET A 68 -16.07 16.22 0.03
N TYR A 69 -16.14 16.26 -1.31
CA TYR A 69 -15.03 15.79 -2.15
C TYR A 69 -13.82 16.72 -2.05
N GLU A 70 -14.02 18.03 -2.12
CA GLU A 70 -12.96 19.03 -1.97
C GLU A 70 -12.28 18.91 -0.59
N GLU A 71 -13.06 18.68 0.47
CA GLU A 71 -12.54 18.49 1.81
C GLU A 71 -11.74 17.19 1.93
N ALA A 72 -12.23 16.08 1.36
CA ALA A 72 -11.50 14.82 1.34
C ALA A 72 -10.18 14.95 0.57
N GLU A 73 -10.19 15.61 -0.60
CA GLU A 73 -9.00 15.89 -1.39
C GLU A 73 -8.01 16.77 -0.62
N ARG A 74 -8.50 17.84 0.03
CA ARG A 74 -7.67 18.71 0.88
C ARG A 74 -6.97 17.93 1.99
N VAL A 75 -7.69 17.03 2.68
CA VAL A 75 -7.12 16.20 3.76
C VAL A 75 -6.06 15.24 3.22
N MET A 76 -6.28 14.64 2.06
CA MET A 76 -5.27 13.77 1.41
C MET A 76 -4.02 14.56 1.04
N ASN A 77 -4.17 15.72 0.39
CA ASN A 77 -3.05 16.57 -0.02
C ASN A 77 -2.22 17.04 1.19
N LEU A 78 -2.87 17.42 2.29
CA LEU A 78 -2.17 17.80 3.52
C LEU A 78 -1.33 16.65 4.11
N ARG A 79 -1.87 15.43 4.13
CA ARG A 79 -1.12 14.25 4.58
C ARG A 79 0.06 13.96 3.66
N GLU A 80 -0.12 14.06 2.36
CA GLU A 80 0.98 13.86 1.40
C GLU A 80 2.10 14.88 1.59
N GLU A 81 1.77 16.16 1.78
CA GLU A 81 2.75 17.20 2.10
C GLU A 81 3.46 16.95 3.42
N GLU A 82 2.74 16.51 4.46
CA GLU A 82 3.33 16.21 5.76
C GLU A 82 4.33 15.06 5.67
N ILE A 83 3.97 13.96 5.00
CA ILE A 83 4.86 12.82 4.78
C ILE A 83 6.07 13.25 3.94
N LYS A 84 5.88 14.11 2.93
CA LYS A 84 6.99 14.64 2.12
C LYS A 84 7.97 15.46 2.98
N LYS A 85 7.48 16.37 3.81
CA LYS A 85 8.31 17.16 4.74
C LYS A 85 9.03 16.30 5.75
N GLN A 86 8.40 15.25 6.26
CA GLN A 86 9.04 14.28 7.17
C GLN A 86 10.19 13.57 6.47
N ARG A 87 9.98 13.06 5.25
CA ARG A 87 11.04 12.42 4.45
C ARG A 87 12.19 13.36 4.14
N GLU A 88 11.92 14.62 3.79
CA GLU A 88 12.96 15.62 3.55
C GLU A 88 13.82 15.86 4.80
N LYS A 89 13.19 16.02 5.98
CA LYS A 89 13.93 16.15 7.25
C LYS A 89 14.75 14.91 7.60
N GLU A 90 14.22 13.72 7.34
CA GLU A 90 14.96 12.47 7.55
C GLU A 90 16.19 12.38 6.65
N LEU A 91 16.08 12.83 5.40
CA LEU A 91 17.22 12.91 4.48
C LEU A 91 18.26 13.93 4.95
N ASP A 92 17.84 15.12 5.36
CA ASP A 92 18.75 16.16 5.87
C ASP A 92 19.51 15.67 7.11
N MET A 93 18.81 15.05 8.07
CA MET A 93 19.43 14.46 9.25
C MET A 93 20.39 13.33 8.89
N ARG A 94 20.01 12.47 7.92
CA ARG A 94 20.86 11.39 7.45
C ARG A 94 22.14 11.92 6.81
N ASP A 95 22.05 12.97 6.00
CA ASP A 95 23.19 13.60 5.35
C ASP A 95 24.14 14.25 6.37
N GLU A 96 23.60 14.90 7.41
CA GLU A 96 24.41 15.41 8.53
C GLU A 96 25.16 14.29 9.27
N VAL A 97 24.48 13.17 9.56
CA VAL A 97 25.10 12.01 10.21
C VAL A 97 26.19 11.41 9.32
N ILE A 98 25.92 11.26 8.01
CA ILE A 98 26.91 10.75 7.04
C ILE A 98 28.12 11.66 7.00
N LYS A 99 27.94 12.98 6.97
CA LYS A 99 29.05 13.94 6.95
C LYS A 99 29.92 13.83 8.20
N LYS A 100 29.32 13.75 9.38
CA LYS A 100 30.06 13.54 10.65
C LYS A 100 30.83 12.23 10.66
N LEU A 101 30.21 11.13 10.22
CA LEU A 101 30.88 9.83 10.11
C LEU A 101 32.04 9.86 9.11
N GLN A 102 31.88 10.56 7.98
CA GLN A 102 32.96 10.75 7.00
C GLN A 102 34.15 11.51 7.60
N GLU A 103 33.89 12.58 8.38
CA GLU A 103 34.93 13.32 9.09
C GLU A 103 35.66 12.44 10.12
N GLU A 104 34.93 11.62 10.90
CA GLU A 104 35.54 10.68 11.85
C GLU A 104 36.42 9.63 11.15
N ILE A 105 35.95 9.05 10.04
CA ILE A 105 36.70 8.08 9.22
C ILE A 105 37.94 8.74 8.60
N ASN A 106 37.86 10.00 8.17
CA ASN A 106 39.01 10.76 7.64
C ASN A 106 40.08 10.95 8.72
N ASN A 107 39.68 11.17 9.97
CA ASN A 107 40.59 11.41 11.10
C ASN A 107 41.19 10.12 11.69
N ARG A 108 40.64 8.92 11.38
CA ARG A 108 41.17 7.60 11.79
C ARG A 108 41.33 6.65 10.60
N PRO A 109 42.43 6.75 9.84
CA PRO A 109 42.62 5.96 8.62
C PRO A 109 42.67 4.44 8.85
N SER A 110 43.08 3.95 10.03
CA SER A 110 43.05 2.50 10.34
C SER A 110 41.64 1.89 10.33
N LEU A 111 40.61 2.65 10.73
CA LEU A 111 39.21 2.21 10.68
C LEU A 111 38.70 2.11 9.24
N ARG A 112 39.22 2.95 8.33
CA ARG A 112 38.85 2.93 6.91
C ARG A 112 39.29 1.63 6.25
N ASP A 113 40.52 1.19 6.51
CA ASP A 113 41.07 -0.01 5.88
C ASP A 113 40.42 -1.30 6.44
N GLU A 114 40.06 -1.33 7.72
CA GLU A 114 39.36 -2.46 8.36
C GLU A 114 37.87 -2.56 7.99
N ALA A 115 37.16 -1.43 7.87
CA ALA A 115 35.71 -1.42 7.62
C ALA A 115 35.33 -1.51 6.12
N ARG A 116 36.26 -1.16 5.21
CA ARG A 116 36.03 -1.10 3.75
C ARG A 116 35.50 -2.40 3.13
N PRO A 117 35.98 -3.60 3.50
CA PRO A 117 35.45 -4.86 2.95
C PRO A 117 34.01 -5.15 3.41
N THR A 118 33.69 -4.88 4.69
CA THR A 118 32.37 -5.13 5.29
C THR A 118 31.33 -4.16 4.75
N ILE A 119 31.65 -2.86 4.70
CA ILE A 119 30.74 -1.83 4.17
C ILE A 119 30.45 -2.07 2.69
N MET A 120 31.46 -2.43 1.88
CA MET A 120 31.26 -2.74 0.46
C MET A 120 30.26 -3.90 0.29
N LEU A 121 30.35 -4.93 1.13
CA LEU A 121 29.45 -6.09 1.08
C LEU A 121 28.01 -5.73 1.47
N GLU A 122 27.80 -4.89 2.49
CA GLU A 122 26.48 -4.42 2.89
C GLU A 122 25.82 -3.51 1.84
N VAL A 123 26.58 -2.58 1.26
CA VAL A 123 26.10 -1.75 0.14
C VAL A 123 25.72 -2.62 -1.06
N PHE A 124 26.52 -3.63 -1.39
CA PHE A 124 26.22 -4.55 -2.47
C PHE A 124 24.91 -5.32 -2.24
N LYS A 125 24.68 -5.84 -1.02
CA LYS A 125 23.43 -6.53 -0.64
C LYS A 125 22.20 -5.63 -0.76
N SER A 126 22.34 -4.35 -0.45
CA SER A 126 21.22 -3.39 -0.50
C SER A 126 20.91 -2.92 -1.92
N VAL A 127 21.92 -2.70 -2.77
CA VAL A 127 21.74 -2.11 -4.11
C VAL A 127 21.45 -3.18 -5.17
N MET A 128 21.96 -4.40 -5.00
CA MET A 128 21.74 -5.52 -5.93
C MET A 128 21.29 -6.81 -5.21
N PRO A 129 20.12 -6.81 -4.55
CA PRO A 129 19.65 -7.98 -3.80
C PRO A 129 19.34 -9.21 -4.68
N HIS A 130 19.21 -9.03 -6.00
CA HIS A 130 18.78 -10.07 -6.94
C HIS A 130 19.90 -10.63 -7.82
N VAL A 131 21.17 -10.31 -7.57
CA VAL A 131 22.31 -10.81 -8.37
C VAL A 131 23.27 -11.64 -7.50
N PRO A 132 22.90 -12.86 -7.10
CA PRO A 132 23.64 -13.67 -6.12
C PRO A 132 25.04 -14.07 -6.61
N ALA A 133 25.26 -14.19 -7.93
CA ALA A 133 26.56 -14.53 -8.50
C ALA A 133 27.63 -13.45 -8.25
N LEU A 134 27.23 -12.18 -8.27
CA LEU A 134 28.13 -11.07 -7.96
C LEU A 134 28.39 -10.96 -6.45
N LEU A 135 27.41 -11.30 -5.60
CA LEU A 135 27.58 -11.30 -4.14
C LEU A 135 28.64 -12.32 -3.68
N ASP A 136 28.67 -13.53 -4.23
CA ASP A 136 29.69 -14.54 -3.92
C ASP A 136 31.09 -14.05 -4.33
N SER A 137 31.20 -13.46 -5.52
CA SER A 137 32.45 -12.92 -6.06
C SER A 137 32.99 -11.78 -5.18
N VAL A 138 32.14 -10.84 -4.77
CA VAL A 138 32.50 -9.71 -3.88
C VAL A 138 32.87 -10.20 -2.48
N THR A 139 32.15 -11.20 -1.95
CA THR A 139 32.44 -11.80 -0.63
C THR A 139 33.80 -12.51 -0.62
N ARG A 140 34.14 -13.24 -1.69
CA ARG A 140 35.46 -13.88 -1.86
C ARG A 140 36.59 -12.85 -1.92
N ILE A 141 36.42 -11.78 -2.70
CA ILE A 141 37.41 -10.69 -2.79
C ILE A 141 37.61 -10.03 -1.41
N ALA A 142 36.52 -9.76 -0.67
CA ALA A 142 36.59 -9.18 0.67
C ALA A 142 37.33 -10.09 1.68
N LEU A 143 37.13 -11.41 1.63
CA LEU A 143 37.83 -12.39 2.46
C LEU A 143 39.33 -12.49 2.13
N ILE A 144 39.68 -12.45 0.84
CA ILE A 144 41.07 -12.46 0.36
C ILE A 144 41.80 -11.19 0.85
N CYS A 145 41.17 -10.02 0.73
CA CYS A 145 41.76 -8.75 1.19
C CYS A 145 41.89 -8.66 2.72
N SER A 146 41.05 -9.39 3.49
CA SER A 146 41.09 -9.39 4.96
C SER A 146 42.09 -10.38 5.57
N GLY A 147 42.92 -11.04 4.75
CA GLY A 147 43.95 -11.97 5.21
C GLY A 147 43.43 -13.25 5.88
N LYS A 148 42.13 -13.56 5.78
CA LYS A 148 41.49 -14.73 6.43
C LYS A 148 41.56 -16.02 5.59
N GLN A 149 42.55 -16.18 4.72
CA GLN A 149 42.86 -17.51 4.19
C GLN A 149 43.83 -18.22 5.13
N LYS A 150 43.29 -18.95 6.11
CA LYS A 150 44.01 -20.09 6.69
C LYS A 150 43.57 -21.36 5.96
N GLN A 151 44.50 -21.85 5.14
CA GLN A 151 44.75 -23.25 4.78
C GLN A 151 43.56 -24.19 4.70
N GLU A 152 43.22 -24.58 3.47
CA GLU A 152 42.98 -25.98 3.17
C GLU A 152 43.90 -26.36 2.01
N SER A 153 44.95 -27.13 2.32
CA SER A 153 45.65 -27.98 1.35
C SER A 153 45.37 -29.43 1.78
N PRO A 154 45.25 -30.35 0.81
CA PRO A 154 44.77 -31.70 1.05
C PRO A 154 45.74 -32.56 1.87
#